data_AF-A0A0F4ZJM7-F1
#
_entry.id   AF-A0A0F4ZJM7-F1
#
_cell.length_a   1.000
_cell.length_b   1.000
_cell.length_c   1.000
_cell.angle_alpha   90.00
_cell.angle_beta   90.00
_cell.angle_gamma   90.00
#
_symmetry.space_group_name_H-M   'P 1'
#
loop_
_entity.id
_entity.type
_entity.pdbx_description
1 polymer ?
#
loop_
_entity_poly.entity_id
_entity_poly.type
_entity_poly.pdbx_seq_one_letter_code
_entity_poly.pdbx_strand_id
1 'polypeptide(L)'
;MEDQSYMDFLNKANEPTTTDATAMATATATGSLKLVDPGEAIPKSLTKAKDVFYVSDADEPFEPVVLKWDETGNKGLPDEVEILELVQAPEGTPVQIQDPSEWDGGNNYQTVLDAVREATEGADVRVYRLEIDHSRVVYLVVSCEGLGKNARLVGLKTLAIED
;
A
#
# COMPACT_ATOMS: atom_id res chain seq x y z
N MET A 1 16.14 -30.31 -18.12
CA MET A 1 16.95 -29.27 -17.48
C MET A 1 16.52 -27.96 -18.14
N GLU A 2 15.34 -27.40 -17.83
CA GLU A 2 14.78 -26.84 -16.56
C GLU A 2 14.74 -25.30 -16.51
N ASP A 3 14.69 -24.61 -17.65
CA ASP A 3 14.60 -23.13 -17.64
C ASP A 3 13.23 -22.56 -18.08
N GLN A 4 12.31 -23.39 -18.59
CA GLN A 4 11.00 -22.90 -19.06
C GLN A 4 9.91 -22.94 -17.97
N SER A 5 9.81 -24.02 -17.19
CA SER A 5 8.80 -24.14 -16.12
C SER A 5 9.07 -23.26 -14.90
N TYR A 6 10.31 -22.80 -14.69
CA TYR A 6 10.64 -21.86 -13.61
C TYR A 6 10.11 -20.45 -13.91
N MET A 7 10.16 -20.04 -15.18
CA MET A 7 9.56 -18.78 -15.63
C MET A 7 8.02 -18.82 -15.62
N ASP A 8 7.42 -19.96 -15.96
CA ASP A 8 5.96 -20.09 -15.94
C ASP A 8 5.36 -20.05 -14.53
N PHE A 9 6.05 -20.55 -13.49
CA PHE A 9 5.59 -20.42 -12.10
C PHE A 9 5.69 -18.97 -11.58
N LEU A 10 6.72 -18.23 -12.00
CA LEU A 10 6.88 -16.80 -11.67
C LEU A 10 5.90 -15.90 -12.43
N ASN A 11 5.50 -16.27 -13.66
CA ASN A 11 4.51 -15.51 -14.44
C ASN A 11 3.06 -15.88 -14.12
N LYS A 12 2.78 -17.07 -13.55
CA LYS A 12 1.40 -17.49 -13.22
C LYS A 12 0.80 -16.73 -12.04
N ALA A 13 1.60 -16.04 -11.23
CA ALA A 13 1.13 -15.20 -10.13
C ALA A 13 0.72 -13.78 -10.59
N ASN A 14 1.04 -13.39 -11.83
CA ASN A 14 0.83 -12.04 -12.35
C ASN A 14 0.04 -12.05 -13.67
N GLU A 15 -0.86 -13.02 -13.92
CA GLU A 15 -1.74 -12.94 -15.08
C GLU A 15 -2.87 -11.91 -14.84
N PRO A 16 -2.89 -10.76 -15.55
CA PRO A 16 -4.08 -9.94 -15.61
C PRO A 16 -5.12 -10.68 -16.47
N THR A 17 -6.22 -11.11 -15.87
CA THR A 17 -7.38 -11.58 -16.65
C THR A 17 -8.04 -10.38 -17.35
N THR A 18 -7.59 -10.12 -18.57
CA THR A 18 -8.26 -9.47 -19.72
C THR A 18 -9.65 -8.87 -19.44
N THR A 19 -9.78 -7.54 -19.56
CA THR A 19 -10.37 -6.80 -20.70
C THR A 19 -10.54 -5.33 -20.28
N ASP A 20 -10.37 -4.42 -21.23
CA ASP A 20 -10.58 -2.97 -21.17
C ASP A 20 -9.39 -2.08 -20.76
N ALA A 21 -9.11 -1.19 -21.70
CA ALA A 21 -8.04 -0.23 -21.69
C ALA A 21 -8.31 0.87 -20.66
N THR A 22 -7.38 1.03 -19.71
CA THR A 22 -6.84 2.28 -19.13
C THR A 22 -6.45 2.04 -17.68
N ALA A 23 -5.26 1.48 -17.46
CA ALA A 23 -4.49 1.75 -16.25
C ALA A 23 -3.05 1.36 -16.56
N MET A 24 -2.17 2.35 -16.68
CA MET A 24 -0.74 2.11 -16.52
C MET A 24 -0.53 1.73 -15.06
N ALA A 25 -0.66 0.43 -14.76
CA ALA A 25 -0.03 -0.15 -13.60
C ALA A 25 1.45 -0.34 -13.97
N THR A 26 2.25 0.69 -13.76
CA THR A 26 3.70 0.56 -13.63
C THR A 26 3.98 -0.28 -12.39
N ALA A 27 3.84 -1.60 -12.53
CA ALA A 27 4.47 -2.56 -11.65
C ALA A 27 5.98 -2.49 -11.92
N THR A 28 6.63 -1.50 -11.32
CA THR A 28 8.10 -1.39 -11.34
C THR A 28 8.61 -2.08 -10.08
N ALA A 29 9.60 -2.95 -10.28
CA ALA A 29 10.07 -3.91 -9.30
C ALA A 29 10.71 -3.25 -8.07
N THR A 30 9.93 -3.10 -6.99
CA THR A 30 10.42 -2.83 -5.63
C THR A 30 9.63 -3.67 -4.63
N GLY A 31 9.89 -4.98 -4.56
CA GLY A 31 9.26 -5.91 -3.60
C GLY A 31 7.75 -6.08 -3.81
N SER A 32 7.34 -7.20 -4.40
CA SER A 32 6.02 -7.53 -4.97
C SER A 32 4.79 -7.37 -4.04
N LEU A 33 4.51 -6.15 -3.57
CA LEU A 33 3.33 -5.87 -2.75
C LEU A 33 2.14 -5.50 -3.63
N LYS A 34 0.99 -6.09 -3.32
CA LYS A 34 -0.29 -5.72 -3.91
C LYS A 34 -0.76 -4.39 -3.32
N LEU A 35 -0.84 -3.36 -4.15
CA LEU A 35 -1.25 -2.02 -3.73
C LEU A 35 -2.68 -1.67 -4.13
N VAL A 36 -3.13 -2.12 -5.30
CA VAL A 36 -4.46 -1.78 -5.83
C VAL A 36 -5.21 -3.04 -6.28
N ASP A 37 -6.44 -3.21 -5.80
CA ASP A 37 -7.34 -4.27 -6.23
C ASP A 37 -7.92 -3.98 -7.63
N PRO A 38 -7.99 -5.00 -8.52
CA PRO A 38 -8.52 -4.79 -9.86
C PRO A 38 -9.99 -4.34 -9.82
N GLY A 39 -10.26 -3.22 -10.50
CA GLY A 39 -11.58 -2.60 -10.55
C GLY A 39 -11.84 -1.52 -9.49
N GLU A 40 -10.85 -1.22 -8.63
CA GLU A 40 -10.95 -0.13 -7.67
C GLU A 40 -10.51 1.21 -8.26
N ALA A 41 -11.28 2.26 -7.97
CA ALA A 41 -10.99 3.61 -8.44
C ALA A 41 -10.12 4.33 -7.40
N ILE A 42 -8.97 4.84 -7.83
CA ILE A 42 -8.08 5.65 -6.97
C ILE A 42 -8.76 7.00 -6.70
N PRO A 43 -8.97 7.37 -5.42
CA PRO A 43 -9.57 8.66 -5.08
C PRO A 43 -8.68 9.81 -5.56
N LYS A 44 -9.32 10.84 -6.14
CA LYS A 44 -8.61 12.03 -6.65
C LYS A 44 -7.83 12.77 -5.56
N SER A 45 -8.27 12.66 -4.31
CA SER A 45 -7.59 13.25 -3.15
C SER A 45 -6.16 12.71 -3.01
N LEU A 46 -5.93 11.43 -3.26
CA LEU A 46 -4.59 10.81 -3.22
C LEU A 46 -3.65 11.37 -4.28
N THR A 47 -4.19 11.89 -5.39
CA THR A 47 -3.36 12.50 -6.44
C THR A 47 -2.65 13.76 -5.96
N LYS A 48 -3.16 14.43 -4.91
CA LYS A 48 -2.50 15.59 -4.28
C LYS A 48 -1.16 15.25 -3.63
N ALA A 49 -0.99 14.00 -3.20
CA ALA A 49 0.21 13.50 -2.55
C ALA A 49 1.23 12.88 -3.53
N LYS A 50 0.89 12.80 -4.82
CA LYS A 50 1.74 12.17 -5.85
C LYS A 50 3.04 12.92 -6.10
N ASP A 51 3.05 14.23 -5.87
CA ASP A 51 4.23 15.11 -6.02
C ASP A 51 5.07 15.18 -4.72
N VAL A 52 4.66 14.45 -3.68
CA VAL A 52 5.43 14.33 -2.43
C VAL A 52 6.34 13.11 -2.54
N PHE A 53 7.57 13.26 -2.10
CA PHE A 53 8.56 12.19 -2.06
C PHE A 53 8.93 11.92 -0.61
N TYR A 54 9.11 10.65 -0.26
CA TYR A 54 9.57 10.31 1.07
C TYR A 54 11.08 10.52 1.16
N VAL A 55 11.48 11.40 2.07
CA VAL A 55 12.88 11.76 2.28
C VAL A 55 13.61 10.57 2.91
N SER A 56 14.27 9.79 2.06
CA SER A 56 15.14 8.66 2.40
C SER A 56 16.15 8.48 1.25
N ASP A 57 17.11 7.56 1.40
CA ASP A 57 18.08 7.28 0.33
C ASP A 57 17.42 6.75 -0.97
N ALA A 58 16.14 6.34 -0.90
CA ALA A 58 15.37 5.87 -2.04
C ALA A 58 14.77 7.00 -2.91
N ASP A 59 14.47 8.18 -2.35
CA ASP A 59 13.75 9.27 -3.02
C ASP A 59 12.51 8.79 -3.84
N GLU A 60 11.73 7.86 -3.28
CA GLU A 60 10.56 7.27 -3.95
C GLU A 60 9.28 8.12 -3.74
N PRO A 61 8.42 8.24 -4.77
CA PRO A 61 7.13 8.91 -4.64
C PRO A 61 6.14 8.05 -3.85
N PHE A 62 5.10 8.69 -3.31
CA PHE A 62 3.98 7.97 -2.71
C PHE A 62 3.09 7.33 -3.79
N GLU A 63 2.90 6.02 -3.69
CA GLU A 63 2.04 5.23 -4.56
C GLU A 63 0.66 5.04 -3.93
N PRO A 64 -0.45 5.27 -4.66
CA PRO A 64 -1.79 5.04 -4.12
C PRO A 64 -2.06 3.56 -3.85
N VAL A 65 -2.65 3.30 -2.70
CA VAL A 65 -3.08 1.96 -2.24
C VAL A 65 -4.60 1.97 -2.17
N VAL A 66 -5.25 1.03 -2.85
CA VAL A 66 -6.70 0.82 -2.76
C VAL A 66 -7.00 -0.67 -2.75
N LEU A 67 -7.25 -1.22 -1.57
CA LEU A 67 -7.48 -2.66 -1.35
C LEU A 67 -8.90 -2.90 -0.83
N LYS A 68 -9.51 -4.02 -1.20
CA LYS A 68 -10.83 -4.39 -0.67
C LYS A 68 -10.72 -4.85 0.77
N TRP A 69 -11.58 -4.35 1.65
CA TRP A 69 -11.54 -4.64 3.08
C TRP A 69 -12.92 -4.97 3.64
N ASP A 70 -12.98 -5.93 4.58
CA ASP A 70 -14.24 -6.26 5.26
C ASP A 70 -14.14 -5.86 6.74
N GLU A 71 -14.65 -4.68 7.06
CA GLU A 71 -14.70 -4.17 8.44
C GLU A 71 -15.75 -4.92 9.29
N THR A 72 -16.66 -5.69 8.69
CA THR A 72 -17.71 -6.39 9.46
C THR A 72 -17.16 -7.53 10.31
N GLY A 73 -15.98 -8.05 9.96
CA GLY A 73 -15.24 -9.05 10.75
C GLY A 73 -14.21 -8.44 11.70
N ASN A 74 -13.78 -7.20 11.45
CA ASN A 74 -12.58 -6.61 12.02
C ASN A 74 -12.85 -5.25 12.66
N LYS A 75 -12.18 -4.92 13.78
CA LYS A 75 -12.41 -3.66 14.50
C LYS A 75 -11.72 -2.47 13.79
N GLY A 76 -12.20 -2.10 12.60
CA GLY A 76 -11.68 -0.98 11.83
C GLY A 76 -10.55 -1.40 10.89
N LEU A 77 -9.36 -0.83 11.08
CA LEU A 77 -8.19 -1.04 10.22
C LEU A 77 -7.56 -2.44 10.42
N PRO A 78 -6.94 -3.02 9.38
CA PRO A 78 -6.28 -4.32 9.46
C PRO A 78 -5.19 -4.34 10.52
N ASP A 79 -4.97 -5.49 11.13
CA ASP A 79 -3.79 -5.70 11.94
C ASP A 79 -2.53 -5.94 11.09
N GLU A 80 -1.44 -6.23 11.78
CA GLU A 80 -0.14 -6.58 11.19
C GLU A 80 -0.20 -7.77 10.23
N VAL A 81 -0.91 -8.83 10.59
CA VAL A 81 -1.00 -10.05 9.78
C VAL A 81 -1.91 -9.81 8.59
N GLU A 82 -3.05 -9.17 8.81
CA GLU A 82 -4.05 -8.90 7.78
C GLU A 82 -3.53 -7.94 6.72
N ILE A 83 -2.78 -6.88 7.11
CA ILE A 83 -2.18 -5.98 6.11
C ILE A 83 -1.16 -6.74 5.26
N LEU A 84 -0.34 -7.60 5.86
CA LEU A 84 0.63 -8.42 5.14
C LEU A 84 -0.04 -9.36 4.15
N GLU A 85 -1.15 -10.00 4.53
CA GLU A 85 -1.95 -10.84 3.63
C GLU A 85 -2.58 -10.03 2.49
N LEU A 86 -3.11 -8.85 2.79
CA LEU A 86 -3.72 -7.95 1.81
C LEU A 86 -2.71 -7.48 0.77
N VAL A 87 -1.51 -7.10 1.22
CA VAL A 87 -0.42 -6.68 0.33
C VAL A 87 0.36 -7.86 -0.23
N GLN A 88 0.02 -9.10 0.12
CA GLN A 88 0.76 -10.31 -0.27
C GLN A 88 2.26 -10.20 0.02
N ALA A 89 2.60 -9.67 1.18
CA ALA A 89 3.97 -9.57 1.64
C ALA A 89 4.57 -10.98 1.88
N PRO A 90 5.91 -11.13 1.77
CA PRO A 90 6.56 -12.39 2.07
C PRO A 90 6.30 -12.86 3.50
N GLU A 91 6.12 -14.17 3.70
CA GLU A 91 5.96 -14.76 5.03
C GLU A 91 7.15 -14.40 5.93
N GLY A 92 6.85 -13.92 7.14
CA GLY A 92 7.87 -13.50 8.10
C GLY A 92 8.35 -12.06 7.93
N THR A 93 7.76 -11.27 7.02
CA THR A 93 8.01 -9.82 6.91
C THR A 93 7.69 -9.14 8.25
N PRO A 94 8.66 -8.52 8.92
CA PRO A 94 8.40 -7.73 10.11
C PRO A 94 7.53 -6.54 9.75
N VAL A 95 6.38 -6.43 10.38
CA VAL A 95 5.47 -5.29 10.26
C VAL A 95 5.31 -4.64 11.63
N GLN A 96 5.22 -3.32 11.64
CA GLN A 96 4.96 -2.55 12.85
C GLN A 96 3.90 -1.50 12.59
N ILE A 97 2.90 -1.43 13.45
CA ILE A 97 1.90 -0.36 13.44
C ILE A 97 2.49 0.87 14.14
N GLN A 98 2.43 2.02 13.49
CA GLN A 98 2.84 3.32 14.01
C GLN A 98 1.72 4.35 13.83
N ASP A 99 1.65 5.29 14.76
CA ASP A 99 0.76 6.45 14.62
C ASP A 99 1.31 7.42 13.57
N PRO A 100 0.44 8.03 12.74
CA PRO A 100 0.88 8.99 11.73
C PRO A 100 1.62 10.19 12.32
N SER A 101 1.31 10.58 13.55
CA SER A 101 2.03 11.64 14.29
C SER A 101 3.41 11.20 14.79
N GLU A 102 3.63 9.92 15.04
CA GLU A 102 4.93 9.39 15.42
C GLU A 102 5.84 9.23 14.19
N TRP A 103 5.27 8.72 13.08
CA TRP A 103 5.97 8.59 11.80
C TRP A 103 6.32 9.95 11.19
N ASP A 104 5.38 10.90 11.19
CA ASP A 104 5.59 12.26 10.70
C ASP A 104 5.74 13.28 11.83
N GLY A 105 6.69 13.04 12.73
CA GLY A 105 6.98 13.99 13.83
C GLY A 105 7.38 15.39 13.36
N GLY A 106 7.76 15.54 12.09
CA GLY A 106 8.10 16.82 11.45
C GLY A 106 6.95 17.52 10.73
N ASN A 107 5.75 16.92 10.64
CA ASN A 107 4.62 17.44 9.86
C ASN A 107 4.96 17.67 8.36
N ASN A 108 5.91 16.93 7.81
CA ASN A 108 6.32 17.06 6.40
C ASN A 108 5.35 16.34 5.46
N TYR A 109 4.60 15.37 5.97
CA TYR A 109 3.68 14.51 5.23
C TYR A 109 2.22 14.79 5.57
N GLN A 110 1.89 15.96 6.12
CA GLN A 110 0.51 16.35 6.35
C GLN A 110 -0.34 16.29 5.09
N THR A 111 0.20 16.66 3.93
CA THR A 111 -0.52 16.57 2.65
C THR A 111 -0.90 15.12 2.30
N VAL A 112 -0.05 14.15 2.63
CA VAL A 112 -0.31 12.70 2.47
C VAL A 112 -1.45 12.30 3.40
N LEU A 113 -1.37 12.68 4.67
CA LEU A 113 -2.38 12.35 5.68
C LEU A 113 -3.74 12.99 5.36
N ASP A 114 -3.76 14.26 4.97
CA ASP A 114 -4.98 14.97 4.57
C ASP A 114 -5.58 14.38 3.30
N ALA A 115 -4.76 14.00 2.32
CA ALA A 115 -5.24 13.34 1.11
C ALA A 115 -5.91 12.00 1.41
N VAL A 116 -5.33 11.20 2.32
CA VAL A 116 -5.89 9.92 2.76
C VAL A 116 -7.18 10.15 3.56
N ARG A 117 -7.20 11.09 4.51
CA ARG A 117 -8.41 11.43 5.27
C ARG A 117 -9.54 11.96 4.38
N GLU A 118 -9.22 12.82 3.43
CA GLU A 118 -10.21 13.33 2.48
C GLU A 118 -10.74 12.21 1.58
N ALA A 119 -9.92 11.22 1.27
CA ALA A 119 -10.36 10.03 0.54
C ALA A 119 -11.26 9.11 1.38
N THR A 120 -11.12 9.09 2.71
CA THR A 120 -11.87 8.20 3.61
C THR A 120 -12.91 8.91 4.47
N GLU A 121 -13.36 10.10 4.06
CA GLU A 121 -14.33 10.94 4.78
C GLU A 121 -13.94 11.26 6.24
N GLY A 122 -12.64 11.33 6.52
CA GLY A 122 -12.08 11.64 7.83
C GLY A 122 -11.92 10.43 8.76
N ALA A 123 -11.87 9.22 8.20
CA ALA A 123 -11.59 8.02 8.97
C ALA A 123 -10.19 8.01 9.59
N ASP A 124 -9.99 7.08 10.52
CA ASP A 124 -8.73 6.91 11.23
C ASP A 124 -7.63 6.49 10.24
N VAL A 125 -6.43 7.07 10.38
CA VAL A 125 -5.29 6.82 9.49
C VAL A 125 -4.21 6.13 10.30
N ARG A 126 -3.66 5.05 9.74
CA ARG A 126 -2.62 4.27 10.38
C ARG A 126 -1.44 4.06 9.45
N VAL A 127 -0.25 4.03 10.04
CA VAL A 127 0.99 3.79 9.32
C VAL A 127 1.48 2.39 9.66
N TYR A 128 1.83 1.62 8.64
CA TYR A 128 2.42 0.29 8.78
C TYR A 128 3.83 0.34 8.20
N ARG A 129 4.82 -0.02 9.01
CA ARG A 129 6.23 -0.12 8.61
C ARG A 129 6.53 -1.60 8.34
N LEU A 130 6.76 -1.96 7.08
CA LEU A 130 7.09 -3.32 6.64
C LEU A 130 8.56 -3.38 6.28
N GLU A 131 9.32 -4.25 6.91
CA GLU A 131 10.73 -4.47 6.60
C GLU A 131 10.86 -5.55 5.53
N ILE A 132 11.02 -5.13 4.28
CA ILE A 132 11.10 -6.05 3.14
C ILE A 132 12.48 -6.73 3.10
N ASP A 133 13.54 -5.97 3.37
CA ASP A 133 14.91 -6.47 3.47
C ASP A 133 15.74 -5.63 4.45
N HIS A 134 16.98 -6.04 4.69
CA HIS A 134 17.95 -5.41 5.59
C HIS A 134 18.08 -3.89 5.46
N SER A 135 17.88 -3.33 4.27
CA SER A 135 17.94 -1.89 4.02
C SER A 135 16.66 -1.32 3.42
N ARG A 136 15.62 -2.13 3.20
CA ARG A 136 14.41 -1.71 2.49
C ARG A 136 13.19 -1.79 3.38
N VAL A 137 12.60 -0.64 3.64
CA VAL A 137 11.45 -0.49 4.53
C VAL A 137 10.31 0.15 3.74
N VAL A 138 9.15 -0.46 3.74
CA VAL A 138 7.95 0.09 3.11
C VAL A 138 7.06 0.68 4.18
N TYR A 139 6.71 1.95 4.03
CA TYR A 139 5.70 2.61 4.85
C TYR A 139 4.37 2.64 4.10
N LEU A 140 3.35 2.02 4.67
CA LEU A 140 1.98 2.07 4.19
C LEU A 140 1.14 2.95 5.09
N VAL A 141 0.67 4.07 4.58
CA VAL A 141 -0.25 4.98 5.25
C VAL A 141 -1.66 4.68 4.72
N VAL A 142 -2.46 3.93 5.45
CA VAL A 142 -3.79 3.49 4.99
C VAL A 142 -4.89 3.91 5.97
N SER A 143 -6.10 4.04 5.42
CA SER A 143 -7.31 4.37 6.15
C SER A 143 -8.48 3.55 5.59
N CYS A 144 -9.54 3.39 6.37
CA CYS A 144 -10.72 2.61 5.99
C CYS A 144 -11.78 3.55 5.41
N GLU A 145 -12.06 3.43 4.12
CA GLU A 145 -13.15 4.09 3.43
C GLU A 145 -14.43 3.25 3.54
N GLY A 146 -15.50 3.86 4.06
CA GLY A 146 -16.79 3.21 4.23
C GLY A 146 -16.89 2.32 5.48
N LEU A 147 -18.00 1.58 5.59
CA LEU A 147 -18.30 0.74 6.75
C LEU A 147 -18.79 -0.65 6.32
N GLY A 148 -18.40 -1.68 7.09
CA GLY A 148 -18.84 -3.07 6.91
C GLY A 148 -18.21 -3.80 5.70
N LYS A 149 -19.01 -4.62 5.00
CA LYS A 149 -18.52 -5.54 3.93
C LYS A 149 -18.06 -4.85 2.65
N ASN A 150 -18.43 -3.59 2.47
CA ASN A 150 -18.05 -2.79 1.31
C ASN A 150 -16.93 -1.80 1.64
N ALA A 151 -16.31 -1.96 2.82
CA ALA A 151 -15.19 -1.13 3.20
C ALA A 151 -14.01 -1.34 2.24
N ARG A 152 -13.15 -0.33 2.16
CA ARG A 152 -11.96 -0.36 1.31
C ARG A 152 -10.84 0.29 2.06
N LEU A 153 -9.65 -0.26 1.95
CA LEU A 153 -8.44 0.36 2.46
C LEU A 153 -7.90 1.29 1.40
N VAL A 154 -7.90 2.57 1.71
CA VAL A 154 -7.43 3.62 0.83
C VAL A 154 -6.25 4.30 1.51
N GLY A 155 -5.15 4.47 0.78
CA GLY A 155 -3.92 4.94 1.36
C GLY A 155 -2.84 5.27 0.37
N LEU A 156 -1.63 5.46 0.88
CA LEU A 156 -0.41 5.72 0.14
C LEU A 156 0.71 4.84 0.68
N LYS A 157 1.51 4.29 -0.20
CA LYS A 157 2.68 3.47 0.11
C LYS A 157 3.93 4.19 -0.38
N THR A 158 4.98 4.17 0.42
CA THR A 158 6.30 4.65 0.02
C THR A 158 7.37 3.66 0.44
N LEU A 159 8.45 3.58 -0.34
CA LEU A 159 9.64 2.84 0.02
C LEU A 159 10.66 3.81 0.65
N ALA A 160 11.33 3.34 1.68
CA ALA A 160 12.47 3.98 2.29
C ALA A 160 13.65 3.01 2.28
N ILE A 161 14.84 3.56 2.03
CA ILE A 161 16.09 2.83 2.21
C ILE A 161 16.77 3.36 3.47
N GLU A 162 17.06 2.46 4.40
CA GLU A 162 17.79 2.73 5.66
C GLU A 162 19.11 1.93 5.60
N ASP A 163 20.26 2.62 5.65
CA ASP A 163 21.61 2.03 5.65
C ASP A 163 22.30 2.21 7.01
#